data_AF-A0AAD3TGN0-F1
#
_entry.id   AF-A0AAD3TGN0-F1
#
_cell.length_a   1.000
_cell.length_b   1.000
_cell.length_c   1.000
_cell.angle_alpha   90.00
_cell.angle_beta   90.00
_cell.angle_gamma   90.00
#
_symmetry.space_group_name_H-M   'P 1'
#
loop_
_entity.id
_entity.type
_entity.pdbx_description
1 polymer ?
#
loop_
_entity_poly.entity_id
_entity_poly.type
_entity_poly.pdbx_seq_one_letter_code
_entity_poly.pdbx_strand_id
1 'polypeptide(L)'
;MKADKIWKFSSFLCIMEHYANRGDIHNSEKMFHRMRQAGYVSRARPYQTLLQAYINAKAPAYGIRERMKADNIFPNKSFAGQLAQVDAFRKTAVSDLLD
;
A
#
# COMPACT_ATOMS: atom_id res chain seq x y z
N MET A 1 -19.07 17.08 -19.97
CA MET A 1 -19.01 16.10 -18.87
C MET A 1 -17.55 15.70 -18.67
N LYS A 2 -16.95 15.97 -17.51
CA LYS A 2 -15.64 15.40 -17.19
C LYS A 2 -15.85 13.91 -16.82
N ALA A 3 -14.93 13.06 -17.26
CA ALA A 3 -14.98 11.61 -17.07
C ALA A 3 -14.60 11.17 -15.63
N ASP A 4 -14.54 12.12 -14.71
CA ASP A 4 -14.11 12.01 -13.32
C ASP A 4 -15.19 11.46 -12.37
N LYS A 5 -16.39 11.13 -12.89
CA LYS A 5 -17.54 10.67 -12.09
C LYS A 5 -17.91 9.17 -12.22
N ILE A 6 -16.99 8.31 -12.65
CA ILE A 6 -17.35 6.91 -12.98
C ILE A 6 -17.07 5.93 -11.82
N TRP A 7 -16.12 6.21 -10.93
CA TRP A 7 -15.74 5.25 -9.87
C TRP A 7 -15.58 5.95 -8.52
N LYS A 8 -16.31 5.46 -7.51
CA LYS A 8 -16.19 5.95 -6.13
C LYS A 8 -14.91 5.40 -5.49
N PHE A 9 -14.30 6.18 -4.60
CA PHE A 9 -13.15 5.76 -3.78
C PHE A 9 -13.35 4.37 -3.14
N SER A 10 -14.56 4.11 -2.63
CA SER A 10 -14.90 2.83 -1.98
C SER A 10 -14.82 1.64 -2.93
N SER A 11 -15.20 1.81 -4.21
CA SER A 11 -15.11 0.74 -5.22
C SER A 11 -13.67 0.37 -5.51
N PHE A 12 -12.81 1.37 -5.73
CA PHE A 12 -11.38 1.14 -5.90
C PHE A 12 -10.75 0.46 -4.68
N LEU A 13 -11.07 0.98 -3.49
CA LEU A 13 -10.53 0.45 -2.25
C LEU A 13 -10.95 -0.99 -2.02
N CYS A 14 -12.22 -1.34 -2.28
CA CYS A 14 -12.72 -2.71 -2.14
C CYS A 14 -11.96 -3.69 -3.04
N ILE A 15 -11.70 -3.32 -4.30
CA ILE A 15 -10.91 -4.17 -5.21
C ILE A 15 -9.46 -4.27 -4.73
N MET A 16 -8.88 -3.16 -4.26
CA MET A 16 -7.52 -3.16 -3.71
C MET A 16 -7.40 -4.03 -2.45
N GLU A 17 -8.40 -4.01 -1.56
CA GLU A 17 -8.49 -4.86 -0.36
C GLU A 17 -8.59 -6.34 -0.76
N HIS A 18 -9.33 -6.68 -1.82
CA HIS A 18 -9.37 -8.04 -2.35
C HIS A 18 -7.99 -8.56 -2.76
N TYR A 19 -7.22 -7.77 -3.52
CA TYR A 19 -5.85 -8.14 -3.89
C TYR A 19 -4.91 -8.21 -2.67
N ALA A 20 -5.03 -7.25 -1.75
CA ALA A 20 -4.20 -7.19 -0.56
C ALA A 20 -4.42 -8.41 0.35
N ASN A 21 -5.67 -8.86 0.52
CA ASN A 21 -6.00 -10.06 1.31
C ASN A 21 -5.36 -11.33 0.76
N ARG A 22 -5.02 -11.37 -0.54
CA ARG A 22 -4.33 -12.50 -1.19
C ARG A 22 -2.81 -12.34 -1.23
N GLY A 23 -2.26 -11.24 -0.71
CA GLY A 23 -0.85 -10.90 -0.86
C GLY A 23 -0.45 -10.54 -2.30
N ASP A 24 -1.40 -10.17 -3.16
CA ASP A 24 -1.12 -9.83 -4.56
C ASP A 24 -0.59 -8.39 -4.67
N ILE A 25 0.72 -8.22 -4.42
CA ILE A 25 1.40 -6.93 -4.43
C ILE A 25 1.24 -6.23 -5.79
N HIS A 26 1.40 -6.97 -6.89
CA HIS A 26 1.39 -6.39 -8.23
C HIS A 26 0.05 -5.71 -8.52
N ASN A 27 -1.07 -6.41 -8.29
CA ASN A 27 -2.39 -5.85 -8.53
C ASN A 27 -2.78 -4.79 -7.48
N SER A 28 -2.32 -4.92 -6.23
CA SER A 28 -2.49 -3.87 -5.22
C SER A 28 -1.79 -2.57 -5.59
N GLU A 29 -0.53 -2.58 -6.04
CA GLU A 29 0.18 -1.38 -6.51
C GLU A 29 -0.47 -0.78 -7.76
N LYS A 30 -0.88 -1.63 -8.71
CA LYS A 30 -1.60 -1.18 -9.91
C LYS A 30 -2.90 -0.46 -9.54
N MET A 31 -3.64 -0.97 -8.57
CA MET A 31 -4.87 -0.33 -8.12
C MET A 31 -4.60 0.96 -7.34
N PHE A 32 -3.58 0.96 -6.48
CA PHE A 32 -3.12 2.16 -5.78
C PHE A 32 -2.75 3.28 -6.77
N HIS A 33 -2.02 2.96 -7.83
CA HIS A 33 -1.68 3.92 -8.88
C HIS A 33 -2.92 4.49 -9.58
N ARG A 34 -3.90 3.64 -9.93
CA ARG A 34 -5.17 4.08 -10.53
C ARG A 34 -5.96 5.00 -9.60
N MET A 35 -5.98 4.72 -8.30
CA MET A 35 -6.60 5.61 -7.31
C MET A 35 -5.94 6.99 -7.32
N ARG A 36 -4.61 7.05 -7.43
CA ARG A 36 -3.86 8.31 -7.52
C ARG A 36 -4.18 9.07 -8.81
N GLN A 37 -4.23 8.38 -9.96
CA GLN A 37 -4.64 8.99 -11.24
C GLN A 37 -6.08 9.54 -11.20
N ALA A 38 -6.96 8.91 -10.42
CA ALA A 38 -8.32 9.38 -10.17
C ALA A 38 -8.41 10.52 -9.13
N GLY A 39 -7.28 11.01 -8.60
CA GLY A 39 -7.23 12.12 -7.66
C GLY A 39 -7.34 11.73 -6.18
N TYR A 40 -7.35 10.44 -5.83
CA TYR A 40 -7.45 9.97 -4.44
C TYR A 40 -6.09 9.91 -3.72
N VAL A 41 -5.32 11.00 -3.78
CA VAL A 41 -3.92 11.05 -3.30
C VAL A 41 -3.77 11.41 -1.82
N SER A 42 -4.75 12.03 -1.17
CA SER A 42 -4.63 12.57 0.21
C SER A 42 -5.21 11.65 1.29
N ARG A 43 -5.15 10.32 1.11
CA ARG A 43 -5.82 9.36 2.01
C ARG A 43 -4.84 8.32 2.54
N ALA A 44 -4.87 8.06 3.85
CA ALA A 44 -4.01 7.07 4.49
C ALA A 44 -4.46 5.62 4.24
N ARG A 45 -5.76 5.39 4.00
CA ARG A 45 -6.31 4.04 3.89
C ARG A 45 -5.72 3.21 2.74
N PRO A 46 -5.55 3.73 1.50
CA PRO A 46 -4.89 2.99 0.43
C PRO A 46 -3.45 2.59 0.76
N TYR A 47 -2.70 3.42 1.51
CA TYR A 47 -1.36 3.08 1.98
C TYR A 47 -1.37 1.91 2.97
N GLN A 48 -2.33 1.87 3.91
CA GLN A 48 -2.50 0.75 4.84
C GLN A 48 -2.89 -0.54 4.11
N THR A 49 -3.79 -0.45 3.14
CA THR A 49 -4.18 -1.58 2.28
C THR A 49 -2.99 -2.08 1.47
N LEU A 50 -2.16 -1.18 0.98
CA LEU A 50 -0.95 -1.55 0.25
C LEU A 50 0.02 -2.31 1.16
N LEU A 51 0.32 -1.78 2.36
CA LEU A 51 1.15 -2.49 3.34
C LEU A 51 0.58 -3.85 3.71
N GLN A 52 -0.75 -4.01 3.79
CA GLN A 52 -1.36 -5.30 4.06
C GLN A 52 -1.05 -6.34 2.97
N ALA A 53 -0.99 -5.92 1.70
CA ALA A 53 -0.58 -6.78 0.59
C ALA A 53 0.85 -7.30 0.79
N TYR A 54 1.78 -6.40 1.14
CA TYR A 54 3.17 -6.76 1.43
C TYR A 54 3.29 -7.70 2.64
N ILE A 55 2.51 -7.46 3.70
CA ILE A 55 2.46 -8.33 4.88
C ILE A 55 2.03 -9.74 4.50
N ASN A 56 0.93 -9.86 3.77
CA ASN A 56 0.37 -11.14 3.39
C ASN A 56 1.26 -11.90 2.39
N ALA A 57 2.03 -11.17 1.58
CA ALA A 57 3.06 -11.73 0.71
C ALA A 57 4.38 -12.08 1.42
N LYS A 58 4.53 -11.70 2.71
CA LYS A 58 5.79 -11.79 3.48
C LYS A 58 6.97 -11.10 2.78
N ALA A 59 6.70 -9.97 2.12
CA ALA A 59 7.67 -9.24 1.33
C ALA A 59 7.96 -7.85 1.92
N PRO A 60 9.19 -7.34 1.76
CA PRO A 60 9.53 -5.98 2.16
C PRO A 60 8.85 -4.93 1.26
N ALA A 61 8.37 -3.83 1.83
CA ALA A 61 7.79 -2.69 1.11
C ALA A 61 8.71 -1.46 1.19
N TYR A 62 9.67 -1.35 0.27
CA TYR A 62 10.64 -0.25 0.25
C TYR A 62 10.00 1.09 -0.14
N GLY A 63 10.50 2.20 0.42
CA GLY A 63 10.08 3.55 0.04
C GLY A 63 8.67 3.96 0.47
N ILE A 64 7.94 3.12 1.23
CA ILE A 64 6.54 3.38 1.58
C ILE A 64 6.39 4.61 2.50
N ARG A 65 7.34 4.87 3.40
CA ARG A 65 7.31 6.05 4.31
C ARG A 65 7.54 7.33 3.52
N GLU A 66 8.46 7.26 2.57
CA GLU A 66 8.91 8.34 1.70
C GLU A 66 7.78 8.74 0.76
N ARG A 67 7.10 7.75 0.16
CA ARG A 67 5.89 7.96 -0.65
C ARG A 67 4.78 8.64 0.16
N MET A 68 4.52 8.16 1.38
CA MET A 68 3.48 8.72 2.24
C MET A 68 3.80 10.17 2.67
N LYS A 69 5.06 10.45 2.98
CA LYS A 69 5.56 11.80 3.29
C LYS A 69 5.48 12.73 2.08
N ALA A 70 5.84 12.27 0.88
CA ALA A 70 5.72 13.03 -0.36
C ALA A 70 4.27 13.44 -0.66
N ASP A 71 3.30 12.65 -0.18
CA ASP A 71 1.87 12.96 -0.30
C ASP A 71 1.32 13.80 0.86
N ASN A 72 2.18 14.25 1.80
CA ASN A 72 1.80 14.96 3.03
C ASN A 72 0.81 14.17 3.91
N ILE A 73 0.91 12.84 3.90
CA ILE A 73 0.08 11.97 4.73
C ILE A 73 0.91 11.53 5.94
N PHE A 74 0.35 11.69 7.14
CA PHE A 74 1.00 11.29 8.37
C PHE A 74 0.58 9.88 8.81
N PRO A 75 1.54 9.02 9.22
CA PRO A 75 1.25 7.71 9.78
C PRO A 75 0.30 7.77 10.98
N ASN A 76 -0.63 6.81 11.05
CA ASN A 76 -1.39 6.52 12.26
C ASN A 76 -0.85 5.27 12.96
N LYS A 77 -1.38 4.93 14.14
CA LYS A 77 -0.94 3.76 14.92
C LYS A 77 -1.03 2.45 14.14
N SER A 78 -2.10 2.25 13.38
CA SER A 78 -2.29 1.04 12.57
C SER A 78 -1.24 0.93 11.46
N PHE A 79 -0.95 2.03 10.76
CA PHE A 79 0.11 2.05 9.75
C PHE A 79 1.48 1.76 10.37
N ALA A 80 1.80 2.34 11.53
CA ALA A 80 3.05 2.08 12.22
C ALA A 80 3.21 0.60 12.61
N GLY A 81 2.14 -0.04 13.08
CA GLY A 81 2.14 -1.48 13.41
C GLY A 81 2.34 -2.37 12.18
N GLN A 82 1.68 -2.07 11.06
CA GLN A 82 1.88 -2.79 9.79
C GLN A 82 3.32 -2.64 9.29
N LEU A 83 3.86 -1.43 9.40
CA LEU A 83 5.18 -1.14 8.89
C LEU A 83 6.29 -1.85 9.68
N ALA A 84 6.13 -1.98 10.99
CA ALA A 84 7.05 -2.79 11.81
C ALA A 84 7.11 -4.25 11.35
N GLN A 85 5.98 -4.84 10.93
CA GLN A 85 5.95 -6.21 10.39
C GLN A 85 6.70 -6.30 9.06
N VAL A 86 6.47 -5.34 8.16
CA VAL A 86 7.14 -5.31 6.86
C VAL A 86 8.65 -5.06 7.00
N ASP A 87 9.06 -4.21 7.95
CA ASP A 87 10.47 -3.93 8.24
C ASP A 87 11.19 -5.19 8.76
N ALA A 88 10.48 -6.15 9.37
CA ALA A 88 11.06 -7.43 9.79
C ALA A 88 11.46 -8.30 8.58
N PHE A 89 10.66 -8.33 7.50
CA PHE A 89 10.99 -9.08 6.28
C PHE A 89 12.25 -8.57 5.60
N ARG A 90 12.55 -7.27 5.71
CA ARG A 90 13.81 -6.70 5.19
C ARG A 90 15.02 -7.30 5.88
N LYS A 91 14.95 -7.47 7.21
CA LYS A 91 16.07 -8.03 7.98
C LYS A 91 16.35 -9.47 7.58
N THR A 92 15.29 -10.27 7.43
CA THR A 92 15.41 -11.66 6.96
C THR A 92 16.02 -11.71 5.56
N ALA A 93 15.45 -10.97 4.60
CA ALA A 93 15.95 -10.99 3.22
C ALA A 93 17.41 -10.52 3.09
N VAL A 94 17.84 -9.54 3.90
CA VAL A 94 19.25 -9.10 3.90
C VAL A 94 20.15 -10.15 4.55
N SER A 95 19.72 -10.80 5.63
CA SER A 95 20.47 -11.89 6.26
C SER A 95 20.70 -13.03 5.27
N ASP A 96 19.64 -13.48 4.57
CA ASP A 96 19.69 -14.58 3.61
C ASP A 96 20.62 -14.30 2.41
N LEU A 97 20.95 -13.03 2.14
CA LEU A 97 21.87 -12.63 1.07
C LEU A 97 23.34 -12.56 1.51
N LEU A 98 23.60 -12.54 2.82
CA LEU A 98 24.94 -12.41 3.39
C LEU A 98 25.51 -13.75 3.89
N ASP A 99 24.67 -14.77 4.00
CA ASP A 99 25.03 -16.18 4.27
C ASP A 99 25.39 -16.93 2.97
#